data_AF-A0A424TPV8-F1
#
_entry.id   AF-A0A424TPV8-F1
#
_cell.length_a   1.000
_cell.length_b   1.000
_cell.length_c   1.000
_cell.angle_alpha   90.00
_cell.angle_beta   90.00
_cell.angle_gamma   90.00
#
_symmetry.space_group_name_H-M   'P 1'
#
loop_
_entity.id
_entity.type
_entity.pdbx_description
1 polymer ?
#
loop_
_entity_poly.entity_id
_entity_poly.type
_entity_poly.pdbx_seq_one_letter_code
_entity_poly.pdbx_strand_id
1 'polypeptide(L)'
;MSSFWTPSGEHEVPGDTDESNDQEQVFPESEGAQVDPETAAAMEQQLREAQEQLLSVPAGQIVANHVIGLFELAALHLRLDPPNLDEARLPIDAMGILVEQLGDQLPEHQTLAAALHQIRLAFVEVQNQTDEDE
;
A
#
# COMPACT_ATOMS: atom_id res chain seq x y z
N MET A 1 -17.28 1.19 -5.75
CA MET A 1 -17.30 0.92 -4.30
C MET A 1 -15.88 0.59 -3.90
N SER A 2 -15.17 1.55 -3.32
CA SER A 2 -13.75 1.39 -2.96
C SER A 2 -13.69 1.17 -1.46
N SER A 3 -13.36 -0.06 -1.05
CA SER A 3 -13.13 -0.41 0.35
C SER A 3 -11.65 -0.18 0.67
N PHE A 4 -11.37 0.61 1.71
CA PHE A 4 -10.02 0.72 2.24
C PHE A 4 -9.82 -0.35 3.30
N TRP A 5 -8.81 -1.19 3.10
CA TRP A 5 -8.41 -2.14 4.13
C TRP A 5 -7.64 -1.41 5.23
N THR A 6 -8.13 -1.51 6.46
CA THR A 6 -7.37 -1.16 7.66
C THR A 6 -7.07 -2.44 8.45
N PRO A 7 -6.01 -2.48 9.27
CA PRO A 7 -5.66 -3.68 10.06
C PRO A 7 -6.77 -4.16 11.01
N SER A 8 -7.81 -3.35 11.24
CA SER A 8 -9.01 -3.69 12.03
C SER A 8 -10.21 -4.17 11.21
N GLY A 9 -10.10 -4.27 9.87
CA GLY A 9 -11.17 -4.68 8.97
C GLY A 9 -11.40 -3.72 7.79
N GLU A 10 -12.22 -4.16 6.83
CA GLU A 10 -12.66 -3.37 5.67
C GLU A 10 -13.62 -2.27 6.11
N HIS A 11 -13.28 -1.01 5.79
CA HIS A 11 -14.14 0.14 6.08
C HIS A 11 -14.61 0.76 4.77
N GLU A 12 -15.93 0.83 4.56
CA GLU A 12 -16.50 1.51 3.41
C GLU A 12 -16.40 3.03 3.57
N VAL A 13 -16.05 3.70 2.47
CA VAL A 13 -16.10 5.16 2.36
C VAL A 13 -17.53 5.54 1.92
N PRO A 14 -18.26 6.40 2.66
CA PRO A 14 -19.56 6.88 2.22
C PRO A 14 -19.42 7.60 0.88
N GLY A 15 -20.16 7.13 -0.14
CA GLY A 15 -20.21 7.78 -1.44
C GLY A 15 -21.11 9.01 -1.38
N ASP A 16 -20.60 10.14 -1.87
CA ASP A 16 -21.38 11.36 -2.07
C ASP A 16 -22.59 11.10 -2.97
N THR A 17 -23.78 11.18 -2.39
CA THR A 17 -25.00 11.52 -3.12
C THR A 17 -25.30 12.98 -2.83
N ASP A 18 -25.04 13.83 -3.82
CA ASP A 18 -25.53 15.20 -3.92
C ASP A 18 -27.06 15.24 -3.76
N GLU A 19 -27.54 15.75 -2.62
CA GLU A 19 -28.79 16.51 -2.58
C GLU A 19 -28.59 17.78 -1.75
N SER A 20 -28.78 18.90 -2.44
CA SER A 20 -28.69 20.25 -1.90
C SER A 20 -29.67 20.47 -0.75
N ASN A 21 -29.14 20.79 0.43
CA ASN A 21 -29.90 21.46 1.47
C ASN A 21 -29.00 22.50 2.14
N ASP A 22 -29.34 23.78 1.95
CA ASP A 22 -28.83 24.92 2.69
C ASP A 22 -29.06 24.72 4.20
N GLN A 23 -28.14 24.01 4.83
CA GLN A 23 -27.96 24.06 6.27
C GLN A 23 -26.56 24.59 6.49
N GLU A 24 -26.51 25.86 6.86
CA GLU A 24 -25.41 26.59 7.47
C GLU A 24 -24.42 25.58 8.09
N GLN A 25 -23.34 25.30 7.36
CA GLN A 25 -22.21 24.52 7.86
C GLN A 25 -21.59 25.36 8.96
N VAL A 26 -22.11 25.23 10.17
CA VAL A 26 -21.41 25.59 11.38
C VAL A 26 -20.24 24.62 11.44
N PHE A 27 -19.15 24.97 10.76
CA PHE A 27 -17.86 24.40 11.10
C PHE A 27 -17.68 24.72 12.59
N PRO A 28 -17.66 23.73 13.50
CA PRO A 28 -17.14 24.03 14.81
C PRO A 28 -15.71 24.49 14.54
N GLU A 29 -15.45 25.77 14.77
CA GLU A 29 -14.10 26.29 14.87
C GLU A 29 -13.33 25.29 15.73
N SER A 30 -12.19 24.82 15.23
CA SER A 30 -11.25 24.03 15.99
C SER A 30 -10.72 24.90 17.13
N GLU A 31 -11.54 25.12 18.16
CA GLU A 31 -11.12 25.48 19.49
C GLU A 31 -10.31 24.29 19.96
N GLY A 32 -8.98 24.46 19.96
CA GLY A 32 -7.98 23.41 20.07
C GLY A 32 -8.45 22.27 20.96
N ALA A 33 -8.75 21.12 20.34
CA ALA A 33 -9.21 19.94 21.02
C ALA A 33 -8.20 19.58 22.12
N GLN A 34 -8.48 20.02 23.34
CA GLN A 34 -7.80 19.55 24.53
C GLN A 34 -8.23 18.09 24.65
N VAL A 35 -7.42 17.19 24.09
CA VAL A 35 -7.59 15.76 24.28
C VAL A 35 -7.62 15.54 25.78
N ASP A 36 -8.75 15.06 26.29
CA ASP A 36 -8.91 14.78 27.70
C ASP A 36 -7.77 13.85 28.16
N PRO A 37 -7.13 14.09 29.32
CA PRO A 37 -5.98 13.32 29.78
C PRO A 37 -6.21 11.81 29.81
N GLU A 38 -7.43 11.32 30.04
CA GLU A 38 -7.73 9.88 29.98
C GLU A 38 -7.70 9.37 28.54
N THR A 39 -8.18 10.16 27.60
CA THR A 39 -8.15 9.85 26.15
C THR A 39 -6.72 9.86 25.62
N ALA A 40 -5.89 10.81 26.05
CA ALA A 40 -4.47 10.86 25.68
C ALA A 40 -3.72 9.63 26.21
N ALA A 41 -3.94 9.25 27.47
CA ALA A 41 -3.33 8.06 28.07
C ALA A 41 -3.77 6.75 27.38
N ALA A 42 -5.04 6.64 27.00
CA ALA A 42 -5.53 5.49 26.25
C ALA A 42 -4.88 5.38 24.86
N MET A 43 -4.73 6.51 24.15
CA MET A 43 -4.06 6.56 22.85
C MET A 43 -2.57 6.19 22.96
N GLU A 44 -1.86 6.68 23.98
CA GLU A 44 -0.48 6.27 24.25
C GLU A 44 -0.33 4.78 24.52
N GLN A 45 -1.26 4.20 25.28
CA GLN A 45 -1.27 2.76 25.57
C GLN A 45 -1.48 1.94 24.30
N GLN A 46 -2.42 2.34 23.43
CA GLN A 46 -2.65 1.69 22.13
C GLN A 46 -1.41 1.77 21.23
N LEU A 47 -0.74 2.93 21.17
CA LEU A 47 0.50 3.09 20.40
C LEU A 47 1.63 2.20 20.93
N ARG A 48 1.71 2.02 22.25
CA ARG A 48 2.70 1.12 22.87
C ARG A 48 2.43 -0.34 22.52
N GLU A 49 1.18 -0.78 22.66
CA GLU A 49 0.76 -2.13 22.31
C GLU A 49 1.00 -2.43 20.82
N ALA A 50 0.70 -1.49 19.93
CA ALA A 50 1.00 -1.62 18.50
C ALA A 50 2.51 -1.74 18.22
N GLN A 51 3.34 -0.94 18.91
CA GLN A 51 4.81 -1.05 18.80
C GLN A 51 5.33 -2.41 19.29
N GLU A 52 4.84 -2.90 20.43
CA GLU A 52 5.23 -4.21 20.97
C GLU A 52 4.87 -5.35 20.01
N GLN A 53 3.68 -5.28 19.39
CA GLN A 53 3.27 -6.23 18.37
C GLN A 53 4.17 -6.17 17.13
N LEU A 54 4.53 -4.98 16.64
CA LEU A 54 5.45 -4.86 15.51
C LEU A 54 6.83 -5.45 15.82
N LEU A 55 7.35 -5.24 17.04
CA LEU A 55 8.62 -5.81 17.48
C LEU A 55 8.58 -7.33 17.66
N SER A 56 7.39 -7.92 17.80
CA SER A 56 7.22 -9.37 17.90
C SER A 56 7.37 -10.10 16.56
N VAL A 57 7.24 -9.38 15.45
CA VAL A 57 7.35 -9.94 14.10
C VAL A 57 8.79 -9.79 13.59
N PRO A 58 9.43 -10.85 13.06
CA PRO A 58 10.74 -10.73 12.46
C PRO A 58 10.75 -9.69 11.32
N ALA A 59 11.72 -8.78 11.35
CA ALA A 59 11.82 -7.70 10.35
C ALA A 59 11.83 -8.23 8.91
N GLY A 60 12.48 -9.37 8.65
CA GLY A 60 12.48 -10.00 7.32
C GLY A 60 11.08 -10.35 6.80
N GLN A 61 10.14 -10.73 7.68
CA GLN A 61 8.76 -11.02 7.31
C GLN A 61 8.02 -9.75 6.87
N ILE A 62 8.24 -8.64 7.59
CA ILE A 62 7.66 -7.34 7.25
C ILE A 62 8.23 -6.83 5.92
N VAL A 63 9.55 -6.91 5.73
CA VAL A 63 10.19 -6.51 4.48
C VAL A 63 9.72 -7.38 3.31
N ALA A 64 9.60 -8.70 3.47
CA ALA A 64 9.05 -9.58 2.44
C ALA A 64 7.59 -9.22 2.09
N ASN A 65 6.78 -8.86 3.09
CA ASN A 65 5.43 -8.37 2.85
C ASN A 65 5.42 -7.07 2.03
N HIS A 66 6.35 -6.14 2.28
CA HIS A 66 6.50 -4.94 1.46
C HIS A 66 6.96 -5.25 0.02
N VAL A 67 7.83 -6.24 -0.17
CA VAL A 67 8.21 -6.73 -1.51
C VAL A 67 7.00 -7.24 -2.29
N ILE A 68 6.07 -7.95 -1.63
CA ILE A 68 4.80 -8.37 -2.23
C ILE A 68 3.97 -7.15 -2.63
N GLY A 69 3.86 -6.14 -1.76
CA GLY A 69 3.15 -4.89 -2.08
C GLY A 69 3.73 -4.16 -3.30
N LEU A 70 5.06 -4.16 -3.49
CA LEU A 70 5.69 -3.62 -4.70
C LEU A 70 5.30 -4.42 -5.95
N PHE A 71 5.27 -5.75 -5.86
CA PHE A 71 4.81 -6.59 -6.96
C PHE A 71 3.36 -6.28 -7.36
N GLU A 72 2.46 -6.16 -6.38
CA GLU A 72 1.04 -5.85 -6.61
C GLU A 72 0.86 -4.46 -7.25
N LEU A 73 1.61 -3.46 -6.76
CA LEU A 73 1.58 -2.11 -7.31
C LEU A 73 2.04 -2.10 -8.78
N ALA A 74 3.15 -2.77 -9.10
CA ALA A 74 3.60 -2.93 -10.48
C ALA A 74 2.54 -3.59 -11.36
N ALA A 75 1.96 -4.69 -10.88
CA ALA A 75 0.93 -5.43 -11.61
C ALA A 75 -0.34 -4.59 -11.85
N LEU A 76 -0.72 -3.72 -10.91
CA LEU A 76 -1.85 -2.81 -11.07
C LEU A 76 -1.62 -1.83 -12.21
N HIS A 77 -0.44 -1.18 -12.25
CA HIS A 77 -0.10 -0.23 -13.32
C HIS A 77 0.00 -0.89 -14.71
N LEU A 78 0.49 -2.12 -14.79
CA LEU A 78 0.53 -2.89 -16.04
C LEU A 78 -0.85 -3.32 -16.55
N ARG A 79 -1.86 -3.41 -15.68
CA ARG A 79 -3.23 -3.83 -16.03
C ARG A 79 -4.16 -2.67 -16.37
N LEU A 80 -3.69 -1.43 -16.29
CA LEU A 80 -4.46 -0.27 -16.73
C LEU A 80 -4.70 -0.32 -18.24
N ASP A 81 -5.71 0.40 -18.70
CA ASP A 81 -6.04 0.56 -20.12
C ASP A 81 -6.19 2.06 -20.43
N PRO A 82 -5.17 2.71 -21.05
CA PRO A 82 -3.89 2.13 -21.46
C PRO A 82 -2.96 1.81 -20.27
N PRO A 83 -2.03 0.84 -20.42
CA PRO A 83 -1.07 0.49 -19.38
C PRO A 83 -0.14 1.66 -19.05
N ASN A 84 0.24 1.81 -17.78
CA ASN A 84 1.17 2.85 -17.34
C ASN A 84 2.56 2.24 -17.06
N LEU A 85 3.40 2.21 -18.09
CA LEU A 85 4.74 1.63 -18.02
C LEU A 85 5.69 2.43 -17.10
N ASP A 86 5.59 3.75 -17.09
CA ASP A 86 6.45 4.60 -16.27
C ASP A 86 6.23 4.35 -14.77
N GLU A 87 4.97 4.29 -14.35
CA GLU A 87 4.62 4.01 -12.95
C GLU A 87 4.80 2.53 -12.58
N ALA A 88 4.68 1.60 -13.53
CA ALA A 88 4.98 0.18 -13.28
C ALA A 88 6.49 -0.07 -13.06
N ARG A 89 7.36 0.74 -13.66
CA ARG A 89 8.81 0.52 -13.65
C ARG A 89 9.42 0.70 -12.26
N LEU A 90 9.05 1.77 -11.55
CA LEU A 90 9.62 2.09 -10.24
C LEU A 90 9.47 0.94 -9.21
N PRO A 91 8.28 0.36 -8.98
CA PRO A 91 8.12 -0.76 -8.06
C PRO A 91 8.85 -2.03 -8.51
N ILE A 92 8.96 -2.30 -9.83
CA ILE A 92 9.73 -3.45 -10.36
C ILE A 92 11.23 -3.28 -10.05
N ASP A 93 11.77 -2.08 -10.25
CA ASP A 93 13.17 -1.77 -9.96
C ASP A 93 13.46 -1.85 -8.45
N ALA A 94 12.56 -1.30 -7.62
CA ALA A 94 12.66 -1.38 -6.16
C ALA A 94 12.61 -2.84 -5.66
N MET A 95 11.69 -3.64 -6.19
CA MET A 95 11.61 -5.08 -5.93
C MET A 95 12.92 -5.78 -6.33
N GLY A 96 13.48 -5.43 -7.49
CA GLY A 96 14.77 -5.92 -7.96
C GLY A 96 15.90 -5.69 -6.95
N ILE A 97 16.06 -4.44 -6.51
CA ILE A 97 17.09 -4.07 -5.53
C ILE A 97 16.92 -4.88 -4.24
N LEU A 98 15.71 -4.95 -3.69
CA LEU A 98 15.47 -5.65 -2.43
C LEU A 98 15.73 -7.15 -2.54
N VAL A 99 15.16 -7.81 -3.55
CA VAL A 99 15.24 -9.26 -3.70
C VAL A 99 16.66 -9.69 -4.06
N GLU A 100 17.32 -8.99 -4.97
CA GLU A 100 18.66 -9.39 -5.44
C GLU A 100 19.74 -9.09 -4.40
N GLN A 101 19.63 -7.98 -3.65
CA GLN A 101 20.66 -7.58 -2.67
C GLN A 101 20.48 -8.23 -1.30
N LEU A 102 19.24 -8.46 -0.85
CA LEU A 102 19.00 -9.04 0.48
C LEU A 102 19.14 -10.56 0.48
N GLY A 103 18.84 -11.23 -0.64
CA GLY A 103 19.06 -12.67 -0.77
C GLY A 103 18.36 -13.47 0.33
N ASP A 104 19.11 -14.40 0.95
CA ASP A 104 18.65 -15.27 2.03
C ASP A 104 18.22 -14.55 3.32
N GLN A 105 18.42 -13.22 3.43
CA GLN A 105 17.85 -12.44 4.55
C GLN A 105 16.34 -12.29 4.43
N LEU A 106 15.78 -12.44 3.23
CA LEU A 106 14.34 -12.44 3.00
C LEU A 106 13.79 -13.87 3.16
N PRO A 107 12.71 -14.06 3.93
CA PRO A 107 11.98 -15.31 3.91
C PRO A 107 11.46 -15.57 2.49
N GLU A 108 11.47 -16.83 2.08
CA GLU A 108 10.98 -17.27 0.77
C GLU A 108 11.64 -16.54 -0.41
N HIS A 109 12.92 -16.16 -0.28
CA HIS A 109 13.68 -15.43 -1.30
C HIS A 109 13.52 -15.99 -2.71
N GLN A 110 13.54 -17.32 -2.88
CA GLN A 110 13.38 -17.94 -4.20
C GLN A 110 11.99 -17.71 -4.80
N THR A 111 10.94 -17.69 -3.98
CA THR A 111 9.58 -17.36 -4.41
C THR A 111 9.51 -15.89 -4.86
N LEU A 112 10.11 -14.98 -4.08
CA LEU A 112 10.17 -13.56 -4.43
C LEU A 112 10.98 -13.31 -5.70
N ALA A 113 12.09 -14.03 -5.89
CA ALA A 113 12.90 -13.95 -7.11
C ALA A 113 12.14 -14.46 -8.35
N ALA A 114 11.36 -15.53 -8.20
CA ALA A 114 10.50 -16.03 -9.26
C ALA A 114 9.40 -15.01 -9.62
N ALA A 115 8.76 -14.41 -8.61
CA ALA A 115 7.75 -13.37 -8.82
C ALA A 115 8.33 -12.12 -9.53
N LEU A 116 9.54 -11.69 -9.14
CA LEU A 116 10.27 -10.61 -9.81
C LEU A 116 10.55 -10.94 -11.28
N HIS A 117 10.95 -12.17 -11.58
CA HIS A 117 11.17 -12.59 -12.96
C HIS A 117 9.88 -12.53 -13.78
N GLN A 118 8.77 -13.02 -13.22
CA GLN A 118 7.46 -13.01 -13.87
C GLN A 118 6.97 -11.58 -14.16
N ILE A 119 7.07 -10.65 -13.20
CA ILE A 119 6.59 -9.27 -13.42
C ILE A 119 7.46 -8.52 -14.43
N ARG A 120 8.78 -8.79 -14.49
CA ARG A 120 9.67 -8.24 -15.52
C ARG A 120 9.31 -8.74 -16.92
N LEU A 121 8.96 -10.02 -17.06
CA LEU A 121 8.47 -10.55 -18.35
C LEU A 121 7.16 -9.90 -18.77
N ALA A 122 6.21 -9.77 -17.85
CA ALA A 122 4.93 -9.09 -18.11
C ALA A 122 5.14 -7.64 -18.54
N PHE A 123 6.06 -6.91 -17.89
CA PHE A 123 6.40 -5.54 -18.28
C PHE A 123 6.88 -5.45 -19.72
N VAL A 124 7.82 -6.32 -20.13
CA VAL A 124 8.37 -6.32 -21.49
C VAL A 124 7.30 -6.70 -22.52
N GLU A 125 6.43 -7.66 -22.19
CA GLU A 125 5.32 -8.05 -23.07
C GLU A 125 4.34 -6.89 -23.30
N VAL A 126 3.92 -6.20 -22.22
CA VAL A 126 3.02 -5.04 -22.30
C VAL A 126 3.68 -3.86 -23.01
N GLN A 127 4.98 -3.63 -22.79
CA GLN A 127 5.75 -2.61 -23.50
C GLN A 127 5.73 -2.84 -25.01
N ASN A 128 6.03 -4.07 -25.46
CA ASN A 128 6.00 -4.39 -26.88
C ASN A 128 4.59 -4.24 -27.49
N GLN A 129 3.54 -4.61 -26.77
CA GLN A 129 2.15 -4.44 -27.23
C GLN A 129 1.79 -2.95 -27.38
N THR A 130 2.21 -2.12 -26.42
CA THR A 130 1.97 -0.68 -26.47
C THR A 130 2.71 -0.03 -27.64
N ASP A 131 3.97 -0.43 -27.86
CA ASP A 131 4.79 0.06 -28.99
C ASP A 131 4.23 -0.38 -30.36
N GLU A 132 3.48 -1.49 -30.44
CA GLU A 132 2.80 -1.97 -31.66
C GLU A 132 1.50 -1.20 -31.98
N ASP A 133 0.85 -0.63 -30.96
CA ASP A 133 -0.42 0.09 -31.06
C ASP A 133 -0.24 1.61 -31.35
N GLU A 134 0.98 2.14 -31.26
CA GLU A 134 1.36 3.54 -31.59
C GLU A 134 1.68 3.78 -33.08
#